data_AF-A0A2P5EXS4-F1
#
_entry.id   AF-A0A2P5EXS4-F1
#
_cell.length_a   1.000
_cell.length_b   1.000
_cell.length_c   1.000
_cell.angle_alpha   90.00
_cell.angle_beta   90.00
_cell.angle_gamma   90.00
#
_symmetry.space_group_name_H-M   'P 1'
#
loop_
_entity.id
_entity.type
_entity.pdbx_description
1 polymer ?
#
loop_
_entity_poly.entity_id
_entity_poly.type
_entity_poly.pdbx_seq_one_letter_code
_entity_poly.pdbx_strand_id
1 'polypeptide(L)'
;MVQTTMFSPSPRALQLNFHFSPSLATNQKLFSRGLVRINTKAWRHSMFLSSKPVLKDGALSIGGKDALTGVPDNVVVTPLTNSSAFVGATSVDESSRLVFKLGVIQDIRLLCLFRFKMWWMIPRVGNSGSDVPVETQMLLLEASKGQDLEDSNETSYIVFLPIIDGDFRSSLQGNSSNELEFCVESGDPAIVTSQSLKAVFVNSGNHPFDLMQESMKILEKYTGTFAHRESKQATELTNYI
;
A
#
# COMPACT_ATOMS: atom_id res chain seq x y z
N MET A 1 23.14 -61.81 9.33
CA MET A 1 24.15 -61.11 8.50
C MET A 1 23.81 -61.37 7.04
N VAL A 2 22.97 -60.52 6.46
CA VAL A 2 22.59 -60.54 5.05
C VAL A 2 22.61 -59.09 4.61
N GLN A 3 23.54 -58.76 3.72
CA GLN A 3 23.78 -57.43 3.16
C GLN A 3 22.72 -57.15 2.09
N THR A 4 21.88 -56.14 2.32
CA THR A 4 20.97 -55.62 1.29
C THR A 4 21.54 -54.29 0.80
N THR A 5 22.09 -54.29 -0.40
CA THR A 5 22.59 -53.11 -1.11
C THR A 5 21.43 -52.22 -1.54
N MET A 6 21.45 -50.96 -1.10
CA MET A 6 20.55 -49.90 -1.54
C MET A 6 20.96 -49.39 -2.93
N PHE A 7 20.03 -49.39 -3.89
CA PHE A 7 20.15 -48.65 -5.14
C PHE A 7 19.40 -47.32 -5.00
N SER A 8 20.14 -46.22 -5.12
CA SER A 8 19.64 -44.85 -5.22
C SER A 8 19.34 -44.51 -6.69
N PRO A 9 18.16 -43.99 -7.05
CA PRO A 9 17.94 -43.40 -8.35
C PRO A 9 18.34 -41.92 -8.34
N SER A 10 19.28 -41.57 -9.22
CA SER A 10 19.70 -40.19 -9.50
C SER A 10 18.57 -39.40 -10.19
N PRO A 11 18.37 -38.11 -9.85
CA PRO A 11 17.38 -37.27 -10.53
C PRO A 11 17.93 -36.82 -11.89
N ARG A 12 17.31 -37.31 -12.97
CA ARG A 12 17.51 -36.75 -14.31
C ARG A 12 16.90 -35.35 -14.37
N ALA A 13 17.77 -34.35 -14.54
CA ALA A 13 17.40 -32.98 -14.83
C ALA A 13 16.66 -32.90 -16.17
N LEU A 14 15.41 -32.42 -16.16
CA LEU A 14 14.70 -31.96 -17.34
C LEU A 14 15.16 -30.53 -17.64
N GLN A 15 16.07 -30.37 -18.59
CA GLN A 15 16.42 -29.05 -19.14
C GLN A 15 15.28 -28.59 -20.06
N LEU A 16 14.54 -27.56 -19.65
CA LEU A 16 13.65 -26.80 -20.52
C LEU A 16 14.48 -25.74 -21.26
N ASN A 17 14.89 -26.06 -22.48
CA ASN A 17 15.55 -25.11 -23.39
C ASN A 17 14.51 -24.10 -23.92
N PHE A 18 14.50 -22.90 -23.35
CA PHE A 18 13.84 -21.74 -23.96
C PHE A 18 14.83 -21.02 -24.86
N HIS A 19 14.75 -21.30 -26.16
CA HIS A 19 15.41 -20.49 -27.19
C HIS A 19 14.68 -19.14 -27.32
N PHE A 20 15.30 -18.07 -26.82
CA PHE A 20 14.91 -16.70 -27.16
C PHE A 20 15.66 -16.28 -28.44
N SER A 21 14.92 -16.08 -29.52
CA SER A 21 15.43 -15.41 -30.73
C SER A 21 15.23 -13.89 -30.59
N PRO A 22 16.24 -13.04 -30.87
CA PRO A 22 16.07 -11.60 -30.92
C PRO A 22 15.64 -11.19 -32.33
N SER A 23 14.35 -10.90 -32.54
CA SER A 23 13.92 -10.25 -33.78
C SER A 23 14.03 -8.73 -33.65
N LEU A 24 15.06 -8.15 -34.26
CA LEU A 24 15.08 -6.72 -34.61
C LEU A 24 13.99 -6.48 -35.67
N ALA A 25 13.01 -5.64 -35.34
CA ALA A 25 12.06 -5.11 -36.32
C ALA A 25 12.13 -3.59 -36.31
N THR A 26 12.89 -3.04 -37.26
CA THR A 26 12.80 -1.64 -37.66
C THR A 26 11.47 -1.42 -38.37
N ASN A 27 10.58 -0.61 -37.80
CA ASN A 27 9.38 -0.13 -38.50
C ASN A 27 9.32 1.39 -38.43
N GLN A 28 9.75 2.02 -39.52
CA GLN A 28 9.42 3.41 -39.84
C GLN A 28 7.95 3.45 -40.29
N LYS A 29 7.09 4.18 -39.58
CA LYS A 29 5.80 4.63 -40.13
C LYS A 29 5.52 6.07 -39.71
N LEU A 30 5.49 6.95 -40.71
CA LEU A 30 4.90 8.29 -40.65
C LEU A 30 3.44 8.18 -40.22
N PHE A 31 3.03 8.96 -39.22
CA PHE A 31 1.62 9.19 -38.92
C PHE A 31 1.23 10.61 -39.29
N SER A 32 0.24 10.68 -40.18
CA SER A 32 -0.50 11.87 -40.58
C SER A 32 -1.31 12.44 -39.40
N ARG A 33 -1.40 13.77 -39.35
CA ARG A 33 -2.16 14.53 -38.35
C ARG A 33 -3.66 14.24 -38.48
N GLY A 34 -4.19 13.42 -37.57
CA GLY A 34 -5.62 13.34 -37.27
C GLY A 34 -5.88 13.99 -35.91
N LEU A 35 -6.64 15.10 -35.90
CA LEU A 35 -7.12 15.75 -34.69
C LEU A 35 -8.16 14.85 -34.00
N VAL A 36 -7.71 14.06 -33.02
CA VAL A 36 -8.61 13.37 -32.10
C VAL A 36 -9.14 14.40 -31.11
N ARG A 37 -10.43 14.70 -31.22
CA ARG A 37 -11.15 15.61 -30.33
C ARG A 37 -11.37 14.87 -28.99
N ILE A 38 -10.44 15.05 -28.05
CA ILE A 38 -10.57 14.53 -26.70
C ILE A 38 -11.70 15.32 -26.02
N ASN A 39 -12.78 14.62 -25.67
CA ASN A 39 -13.86 15.18 -24.87
C ASN A 39 -13.37 15.30 -23.42
N THR A 40 -12.75 16.43 -23.10
CA THR A 40 -12.42 16.81 -21.73
C THR A 40 -13.71 17.22 -21.02
N LYS A 41 -14.47 16.25 -20.51
CA LYS A 41 -15.38 16.55 -19.40
C LYS A 41 -14.52 17.15 -18.29
N ALA A 42 -14.69 18.45 -18.05
CA ALA A 42 -13.98 19.18 -17.03
C ALA A 42 -14.12 18.43 -15.71
N TRP A 43 -13.03 17.79 -15.30
CA TRP A 43 -12.89 17.14 -14.01
C TRP A 43 -13.03 18.28 -13.00
N ARG A 44 -14.13 18.30 -12.25
CA ARG A 44 -14.31 19.26 -11.16
C ARG A 44 -13.09 19.06 -10.26
N HIS A 45 -12.28 20.09 -10.08
CA HIS A 45 -11.17 20.04 -9.15
C HIS A 45 -11.72 19.57 -7.80
N SER A 46 -11.48 18.30 -7.47
CA SER A 46 -11.52 17.84 -6.10
C SER A 46 -10.57 18.79 -5.35
N MET A 47 -11.10 19.56 -4.40
CA MET A 47 -10.25 20.45 -3.61
C MET A 47 -9.36 19.56 -2.75
N PHE A 48 -8.16 19.29 -3.25
CA PHE A 48 -7.16 18.55 -2.50
C PHE A 48 -6.76 19.38 -1.29
N LEU A 49 -6.96 18.82 -0.10
CA LEU A 49 -6.38 19.37 1.12
C LEU A 49 -4.86 19.23 1.00
N SER A 50 -4.19 20.35 0.72
CA SER A 50 -2.73 20.43 0.67
C SER A 50 -2.18 20.54 2.09
N SER A 51 -2.28 19.45 2.84
CA SER A 51 -1.81 19.37 4.22
C SER A 51 -0.82 18.23 4.40
N LYS A 52 0.43 18.58 4.68
CA LYS A 52 1.49 17.59 4.84
C LYS A 52 1.21 16.73 6.08
N PRO A 53 1.41 15.40 6.01
CA PRO A 53 1.46 14.58 7.20
C PRO A 53 2.58 15.05 8.13
N VAL A 54 2.25 15.26 9.40
CA VAL A 54 3.19 15.74 10.42
C VAL A 54 3.14 14.79 11.61
N LEU A 55 4.32 14.41 12.10
CA LEU A 55 4.47 13.76 13.40
C LEU A 55 4.82 14.84 14.43
N LYS A 56 3.93 15.07 15.39
CA LYS A 56 4.13 16.06 16.46
C LYS A 56 3.50 15.56 17.76
N ASP A 57 4.21 15.72 18.87
CA ASP A 57 3.72 15.38 20.22
C ASP A 57 3.16 13.94 20.32
N GLY A 58 3.78 12.98 19.59
CA GLY A 58 3.33 11.59 19.55
C GLY A 58 2.03 11.36 18.77
N ALA A 59 1.58 12.31 17.96
CA ALA A 59 0.43 12.20 17.07
C ALA A 59 0.85 12.32 15.60
N LEU A 60 0.29 11.45 14.76
CA LEU A 60 0.36 11.58 13.31
C LEU A 60 -0.88 12.35 12.85
N SER A 61 -0.68 13.59 12.43
CA SER A 61 -1.77 14.48 12.04
C SER A 61 -1.67 14.87 10.57
N ILE A 62 -2.80 14.99 9.90
CA ILE A 62 -2.88 15.47 8.52
C ILE A 62 -3.97 16.53 8.45
N GLY A 63 -3.59 17.75 8.05
CA GLY A 63 -4.53 18.88 7.97
C GLY A 63 -5.07 19.33 9.31
N GLY A 64 -4.26 19.22 10.37
CA GLY A 64 -4.65 19.56 11.75
C GLY A 64 -5.62 18.56 12.39
N LYS A 65 -5.83 17.40 11.75
CA LYS A 65 -6.66 16.31 12.27
C LYS A 65 -5.76 15.12 12.62
N ASP A 66 -5.86 14.64 13.84
CA ASP A 66 -5.07 13.50 14.31
C ASP A 66 -5.63 12.20 13.71
N ALA A 67 -4.75 11.42 13.09
CA ALA A 67 -5.06 10.11 12.52
C ALA A 67 -4.68 8.99 13.50
N LEU A 68 -3.56 9.17 14.19
CA LEU A 68 -3.02 8.24 15.19
C LEU A 68 -2.48 9.04 16.37
N THR A 69 -2.64 8.50 17.58
CA THR A 69 -2.03 9.01 18.81
C THR A 69 -1.06 7.99 19.40
N GLY A 70 -0.18 8.38 20.33
CA GLY A 70 0.78 7.45 20.94
C GLY A 70 1.73 6.80 19.92
N VAL A 71 2.09 7.54 18.88
CA VAL A 71 3.06 7.14 17.85
C VAL A 71 4.45 7.04 18.50
N PRO A 72 5.12 5.87 18.43
CA PRO A 72 6.46 5.68 19.01
C PRO A 72 7.57 6.49 18.32
N ASP A 73 8.66 6.77 19.06
CA ASP A 73 9.81 7.56 18.57
C ASP A 73 10.59 6.91 17.41
N ASN A 74 10.50 5.58 17.28
CA ASN A 74 11.16 4.86 16.19
C ASN A 74 10.36 4.89 14.88
N VAL A 75 9.16 5.49 14.87
CA VAL A 75 8.37 5.69 13.65
C VAL A 75 8.95 6.85 12.85
N VAL A 76 9.18 6.59 11.56
CA VAL A 76 9.72 7.55 10.61
C VAL A 76 8.65 7.94 9.60
N VAL A 77 8.40 9.23 9.46
CA VAL A 77 7.50 9.79 8.44
C VAL A 77 8.33 10.53 7.39
N THR A 78 8.28 10.06 6.15
CA THR A 78 8.99 10.65 5.00
C THR A 78 7.98 11.30 4.06
N PRO A 79 7.83 12.63 4.07
CA PRO A 79 6.90 13.33 3.17
C PRO A 79 7.22 13.06 1.69
N LEU A 80 6.18 12.83 0.88
CA LEU A 80 6.31 12.59 -0.56
C LEU A 80 5.64 13.70 -1.39
N THR A 81 4.42 14.08 -1.03
CA THR A 81 3.71 15.21 -1.64
C THR A 81 3.17 16.13 -0.55
N ASN A 82 2.39 17.14 -0.94
CA ASN A 82 1.74 18.01 0.03
C ASN A 82 0.64 17.33 0.84
N SER A 83 0.21 16.11 0.49
CA SER A 83 -0.86 15.37 1.18
C SER A 83 -0.46 13.93 1.53
N SER A 84 0.72 13.48 1.11
CA SER A 84 1.16 12.10 1.25
C SER A 84 2.55 11.95 1.82
N ALA A 85 2.78 10.83 2.48
CA ALA A 85 4.05 10.44 3.07
C ALA A 85 4.19 8.93 3.05
N PHE A 86 5.43 8.46 3.15
CA PHE A 86 5.72 7.11 3.61
C PHE A 86 5.87 7.10 5.11
N VAL A 87 5.38 6.04 5.75
CA VAL A 87 5.54 5.76 7.16
C VAL A 87 6.25 4.43 7.30
N GLY A 88 7.21 4.40 8.21
CA GLY A 88 8.05 3.25 8.47
C GLY A 88 8.58 3.27 9.90
N ALA A 89 9.47 2.35 10.23
CA ALA A 89 10.13 2.31 11.53
C ALA A 89 11.46 1.57 11.48
N THR A 90 12.24 1.74 12.55
CA THR A 90 13.51 1.06 12.80
C THR A 90 13.40 0.14 14.04
N SER A 91 14.14 -0.95 14.01
CA SER A 91 14.27 -1.97 15.05
C SER A 91 15.74 -2.08 15.47
N VAL A 92 15.97 -2.47 16.72
CA VAL A 92 17.33 -2.81 17.21
C VAL A 92 17.77 -4.16 16.65
N ASP A 93 16.83 -5.10 16.55
CA ASP A 93 17.08 -6.45 16.08
C ASP A 93 16.74 -6.60 14.60
N GLU A 94 17.48 -7.47 13.91
CA GLU A 94 17.19 -7.90 12.54
C GLU A 94 16.30 -9.14 12.54
N SER A 95 15.31 -9.17 11.66
CA SER A 95 14.43 -10.31 11.48
C SER A 95 13.87 -10.35 10.06
N SER A 96 13.50 -11.55 9.60
CA SER A 96 12.71 -11.73 8.38
C SER A 96 11.25 -11.33 8.55
N ARG A 97 10.81 -11.14 9.81
CA ARG A 97 9.49 -10.64 10.19
C ARG A 97 9.60 -9.67 11.37
N LEU A 98 9.21 -8.42 11.15
CA LEU A 98 9.15 -7.37 12.17
C LEU A 98 7.72 -6.85 12.29
N VAL A 99 7.27 -6.57 13.51
CA VAL A 99 5.98 -5.93 13.78
C VAL A 99 6.26 -4.65 14.55
N PHE A 100 5.75 -3.54 14.03
CA PHE A 100 5.97 -2.22 14.61
C PHE A 100 4.64 -1.59 14.98
N LYS A 101 4.57 -1.05 16.20
CA LYS A 101 3.48 -0.17 16.59
C LYS A 101 3.56 1.14 15.79
N LEU A 102 2.45 1.50 15.15
CA LEU A 102 2.31 2.75 14.41
C LEU A 102 1.65 3.85 15.26
N GLY A 103 0.78 3.47 16.19
CA GLY A 103 0.04 4.38 17.05
C GLY A 103 -1.27 3.73 17.52
N VAL A 104 -2.17 4.53 18.05
CA VAL A 104 -3.47 4.12 18.57
C VAL A 104 -4.58 4.74 17.73
N ILE A 105 -5.57 3.91 17.37
CA ILE A 105 -6.83 4.35 16.76
C ILE A 105 -7.94 4.14 17.79
N GLN A 106 -8.62 5.23 18.15
CA GLN A 106 -9.73 5.20 19.09
C GLN A 106 -10.78 6.21 18.65
N ASP A 107 -12.05 5.79 18.64
CA ASP A 107 -13.21 6.61 18.32
C ASP A 107 -13.15 7.29 16.92
N ILE A 108 -12.51 6.62 15.95
CA ILE A 108 -12.35 7.08 14.56
C ILE A 108 -12.99 6.06 13.64
N ARG A 109 -13.99 6.47 12.83
CA ARG A 109 -14.62 5.57 11.85
C ARG A 109 -13.58 5.06 10.87
N LEU A 110 -13.56 3.74 10.69
CA LEU A 110 -12.63 3.09 9.78
C LEU A 110 -13.32 2.08 8.86
N LEU A 111 -12.73 1.91 7.68
CA LEU A 111 -12.98 0.83 6.74
C LEU A 111 -11.64 0.18 6.41
N CYS A 112 -11.53 -1.14 6.54
CA CYS A 112 -10.35 -1.89 6.14
C CYS A 112 -10.70 -2.98 5.12
N LEU A 113 -9.76 -3.28 4.22
CA LEU A 113 -9.79 -4.46 3.36
C LEU A 113 -8.67 -5.40 3.81
N PHE A 114 -9.03 -6.59 4.24
CA PHE A 114 -8.09 -7.56 4.78
C PHE A 114 -8.20 -8.91 4.09
N ARG A 115 -7.08 -9.64 4.05
CA ARG A 115 -6.98 -10.94 3.40
C ARG A 115 -7.57 -12.03 4.29
N PHE A 116 -8.86 -12.31 4.11
CA PHE A 116 -9.54 -13.41 4.81
C PHE A 116 -9.16 -14.80 4.28
N LYS A 117 -8.82 -14.91 2.99
CA LYS A 117 -8.28 -16.13 2.36
C LYS A 117 -7.20 -15.76 1.36
N MET A 118 -6.40 -16.74 0.94
CA MET A 118 -5.28 -16.56 -0.01
C MET A 118 -5.66 -15.69 -1.24
N TRP A 119 -6.85 -15.85 -1.79
CA TRP A 119 -7.29 -15.15 -3.01
C TRP A 119 -8.39 -14.11 -2.77
N TRP A 120 -8.75 -13.84 -1.50
CA TRP A 120 -9.93 -13.04 -1.17
C TRP A 120 -9.63 -12.00 -0.11
N MET A 121 -9.95 -10.74 -0.43
CA MET A 121 -10.08 -9.67 0.55
C MET A 121 -11.55 -9.39 0.82
N ILE A 122 -11.89 -9.09 2.07
CA ILE A 122 -13.24 -8.66 2.46
C ILE A 122 -13.16 -7.37 3.26
N PRO A 123 -14.21 -6.53 3.22
CA PRO A 123 -14.26 -5.32 4.01
C PRO A 123 -14.62 -5.61 5.47
N ARG A 124 -14.08 -4.80 6.39
CA ARG A 124 -14.59 -4.66 7.76
C ARG A 124 -14.63 -3.18 8.13
N VAL A 125 -15.72 -2.78 8.80
CA VAL A 125 -15.88 -1.46 9.39
C VAL A 125 -15.69 -1.54 10.90
N GLY A 126 -15.24 -0.45 11.50
CA GLY A 126 -15.00 -0.37 12.94
C GLY A 126 -14.79 1.07 13.40
N ASN A 127 -14.32 1.22 14.63
CA ASN A 127 -13.99 2.53 15.18
C ASN A 127 -12.72 2.56 16.06
N SER A 128 -11.99 1.44 16.14
CA SER A 128 -10.82 1.30 17.00
C SER A 128 -9.74 0.44 16.36
N GLY A 129 -8.49 0.55 16.85
CA GLY A 129 -7.38 -0.25 16.34
C GLY A 129 -7.66 -1.76 16.43
N SER A 130 -8.33 -2.22 17.49
CA SER A 130 -8.68 -3.65 17.67
C SER A 130 -9.64 -4.20 16.60
N ASP A 131 -10.31 -3.33 15.85
CA ASP A 131 -11.16 -3.74 14.72
C ASP A 131 -10.38 -4.09 13.46
N VAL A 132 -9.11 -3.69 13.36
CA VAL A 132 -8.28 -3.92 12.17
C VAL A 132 -7.76 -5.36 12.17
N PRO A 133 -8.22 -6.23 11.25
CA PRO A 133 -7.77 -7.61 11.22
C PRO A 133 -6.31 -7.73 10.77
N VAL A 134 -5.66 -8.82 11.18
CA VAL A 134 -4.35 -9.24 10.64
C VAL A 134 -4.46 -9.38 9.12
N GLU A 135 -3.37 -9.05 8.41
CA GLU A 135 -3.33 -9.04 6.94
C GLU A 135 -4.25 -8.00 6.29
N THR A 136 -4.42 -6.84 6.92
CA THR A 136 -5.08 -5.68 6.31
C THR A 136 -4.16 -5.06 5.25
N GLN A 137 -4.69 -4.88 4.03
CA GLN A 137 -3.97 -4.38 2.84
C GLN A 137 -4.45 -2.98 2.39
N MET A 138 -5.50 -2.46 3.04
CA MET A 138 -5.95 -1.08 2.89
C MET A 138 -6.70 -0.71 4.18
N LEU A 139 -6.40 0.46 4.73
CA LEU A 139 -7.16 1.06 5.82
C LEU A 139 -7.53 2.49 5.43
N LEU A 140 -8.80 2.83 5.57
CA LEU A 140 -9.36 4.15 5.32
C LEU A 140 -9.94 4.66 6.63
N LEU A 141 -9.41 5.78 7.12
CA LEU A 141 -9.91 6.48 8.29
C LEU A 141 -10.70 7.70 7.86
N GLU A 142 -11.75 8.00 8.61
CA GLU A 142 -12.40 9.29 8.56
C GLU A 142 -11.78 10.22 9.60
N ALA A 143 -11.05 11.23 9.14
CA ALA A 143 -10.39 12.17 10.01
C ALA A 143 -11.43 13.01 10.79
N SER A 144 -11.35 12.95 12.13
CA SER A 144 -12.27 13.65 13.02
C SER A 144 -12.23 15.17 12.81
N LYS A 145 -13.32 15.87 13.13
CA LYS A 145 -13.32 17.33 13.19
C LYS A 145 -12.43 17.74 14.36
N GLY A 146 -11.30 18.39 14.08
CA GLY A 146 -10.54 19.07 15.12
C GLY A 146 -11.45 20.05 15.86
N GLN A 147 -11.28 20.16 17.19
CA GLN A 147 -12.14 20.97 18.05
C GLN A 147 -12.08 22.49 17.74
N ASP A 148 -11.12 22.92 16.90
CA ASP A 148 -10.83 24.35 16.64
C ASP A 148 -11.24 24.85 15.23
N LEU A 149 -11.92 24.04 14.41
CA LEU A 149 -12.31 24.43 13.05
C LEU A 149 -13.83 24.33 12.85
N GLU A 150 -14.57 25.26 13.45
CA GLU A 150 -16.04 25.34 13.33
C GLU A 150 -16.53 25.59 11.88
N ASP A 151 -15.66 26.05 10.97
CA ASP A 151 -16.07 26.53 9.64
C ASP A 151 -15.83 25.55 8.48
N SER A 152 -15.17 24.40 8.68
CA SER A 152 -14.98 23.40 7.61
C SER A 152 -15.81 22.15 7.89
N ASN A 153 -17.05 22.13 7.42
CA ASN A 153 -17.94 20.96 7.43
C ASN A 153 -17.50 19.82 6.50
N GLU A 154 -16.30 19.89 5.91
CA GLU A 154 -15.82 18.87 4.97
C GLU A 154 -15.18 17.69 5.71
N THR A 155 -15.82 16.53 5.59
CA THR A 155 -15.25 15.24 5.97
C THR A 155 -13.97 15.02 5.18
N SER A 156 -12.90 14.64 5.88
CA SER A 156 -11.62 14.29 5.26
C SER A 156 -11.32 12.84 5.55
N TYR A 157 -10.65 12.18 4.62
CA TYR A 157 -10.29 10.78 4.68
C TYR A 157 -8.77 10.65 4.64
N ILE A 158 -8.26 9.65 5.34
CA ILE A 158 -6.85 9.28 5.35
C ILE A 158 -6.76 7.82 4.97
N VAL A 159 -6.03 7.53 3.89
CA VAL A 159 -5.77 6.15 3.47
C VAL A 159 -4.38 5.73 3.91
N PHE A 160 -4.28 4.50 4.41
CA PHE A 160 -3.05 3.78 4.68
C PHE A 160 -3.00 2.58 3.72
N LEU A 161 -1.95 2.54 2.92
CA LEU A 161 -1.69 1.49 1.94
C LEU A 161 -0.35 0.84 2.26
N PRO A 162 -0.35 -0.36 2.86
CA PRO A 162 0.83 -1.21 2.91
C PRO A 162 1.39 -1.41 1.50
N ILE A 163 2.70 -1.27 1.35
CA ILE A 163 3.39 -1.49 0.08
C ILE A 163 4.44 -2.58 0.17
N ILE A 164 4.92 -2.99 -0.99
CA ILE A 164 6.09 -3.86 -1.16
C ILE A 164 7.28 -2.94 -1.42
N ASP A 165 8.36 -3.12 -0.67
CA ASP A 165 9.62 -2.38 -0.80
C ASP A 165 10.80 -3.34 -0.77
N GLY A 166 11.45 -3.51 -1.91
CA GLY A 166 12.47 -4.54 -2.10
C GLY A 166 11.90 -5.95 -1.87
N ASP A 167 12.58 -6.73 -1.04
CA ASP A 167 12.22 -8.11 -0.72
C ASP A 167 11.12 -8.23 0.35
N PHE A 168 10.63 -7.11 0.88
CA PHE A 168 9.69 -7.10 2.00
C PHE A 168 8.32 -6.59 1.57
N ARG A 169 7.28 -7.33 1.99
CA ARG A 169 5.89 -6.84 1.97
C ARG A 169 5.53 -6.30 3.33
N SER A 170 4.57 -5.38 3.35
CA SER A 170 3.93 -4.95 4.58
C SER A 170 2.44 -5.32 4.63
N SER A 171 1.91 -5.40 5.84
CA SER A 171 0.48 -5.52 6.14
C SER A 171 0.15 -4.74 7.41
N LEU A 172 -1.12 -4.39 7.61
CA LEU A 172 -1.61 -3.76 8.85
C LEU A 172 -2.32 -4.80 9.72
N GLN A 173 -2.28 -4.57 11.02
CA GLN A 173 -3.06 -5.32 11.99
C GLN A 173 -3.37 -4.46 13.22
N GLY A 174 -4.45 -4.78 13.89
CA GLY A 174 -4.81 -4.25 15.20
C GLY A 174 -4.45 -5.20 16.33
N ASN A 175 -4.38 -4.69 17.55
CA ASN A 175 -4.27 -5.52 18.76
C ASN A 175 -5.32 -5.14 19.83
N SER A 176 -5.33 -5.88 20.94
CA SER A 176 -6.29 -5.70 22.03
C SER A 176 -6.17 -4.35 22.76
N SER A 177 -5.09 -3.63 22.55
CA SER A 177 -4.80 -2.32 23.15
C SER A 177 -5.18 -1.16 22.20
N ASN A 178 -5.96 -1.43 21.14
CA ASN A 178 -6.31 -0.49 20.08
C ASN A 178 -5.12 0.11 19.34
N GLU A 179 -3.98 -0.56 19.38
CA GLU A 179 -2.80 -0.15 18.65
C GLU A 179 -2.93 -0.63 17.21
N LEU A 180 -2.66 0.27 16.27
CA LEU A 180 -2.39 -0.07 14.90
C LEU A 180 -0.92 -0.46 14.78
N GLU A 181 -0.68 -1.62 14.19
CA GLU A 181 0.65 -2.14 13.90
C GLU A 181 0.79 -2.33 12.39
N PHE A 182 2.03 -2.23 11.90
CA PHE A 182 2.37 -2.75 10.59
C PHE A 182 3.38 -3.90 10.74
N CYS A 183 3.09 -5.00 10.04
CA CYS A 183 3.97 -6.14 9.91
C CYS A 183 4.78 -5.98 8.63
N VAL A 184 6.08 -6.26 8.69
CA VAL A 184 7.01 -6.30 7.56
C VAL A 184 7.61 -7.69 7.51
N GLU A 185 7.48 -8.38 6.37
CA GLU A 185 7.99 -9.74 6.21
C GLU A 185 8.57 -9.99 4.82
N SER A 186 9.67 -10.75 4.75
CA SER A 186 10.28 -11.20 3.49
C SER A 186 9.73 -12.56 3.03
N GLY A 187 9.26 -13.38 3.98
CA GLY A 187 8.90 -14.78 3.73
C GLY A 187 10.08 -15.73 3.62
N ASP A 188 11.32 -15.24 3.80
CA ASP A 188 12.55 -16.04 3.80
C ASP A 188 13.37 -15.74 5.07
N PRO A 189 13.62 -16.73 5.95
CA PRO A 189 14.45 -16.55 7.15
C PRO A 189 15.86 -16.02 6.90
N ALA A 190 16.42 -16.20 5.69
CA ALA A 190 17.73 -15.69 5.31
C ALA A 190 17.72 -14.20 4.91
N ILE A 191 16.56 -13.65 4.54
CA ILE A 191 16.40 -12.25 4.14
C ILE A 191 15.85 -11.49 5.34
N VAL A 192 16.75 -10.80 6.04
CA VAL A 192 16.46 -10.06 7.27
C VAL A 192 16.67 -8.55 7.08
N THR A 193 15.96 -7.75 7.87
CA THR A 193 16.16 -6.31 7.96
C THR A 193 15.99 -5.87 9.40
N SER A 194 16.57 -4.71 9.76
CA SER A 194 16.30 -3.98 11.01
C SER A 194 15.41 -2.75 10.78
N GLN A 195 15.00 -2.47 9.54
CA GLN A 195 14.19 -1.29 9.24
C GLN A 195 13.27 -1.48 8.03
N SER A 196 12.20 -0.72 8.00
CA SER A 196 11.41 -0.49 6.81
C SER A 196 10.90 0.94 6.83
N LEU A 197 11.56 1.83 6.09
CA LEU A 197 11.28 3.28 6.09
C LEU A 197 10.08 3.66 5.22
N LYS A 198 9.62 2.74 4.39
CA LYS A 198 8.54 2.93 3.42
C LYS A 198 7.51 1.81 3.48
N ALA A 199 7.24 1.30 4.68
CA ALA A 199 6.30 0.20 4.85
C ALA A 199 4.89 0.59 4.41
N VAL A 200 4.40 1.75 4.85
CA VAL A 200 3.01 2.17 4.64
C VAL A 200 2.98 3.52 3.93
N PHE A 201 2.31 3.58 2.79
CA PHE A 201 1.98 4.83 2.14
C PHE A 201 0.73 5.45 2.78
N VAL A 202 0.79 6.73 3.11
CA VAL A 202 -0.32 7.48 3.70
C VAL A 202 -0.66 8.67 2.81
N ASN A 203 -1.95 8.92 2.59
CA ASN A 203 -2.44 10.08 1.84
C ASN A 203 -3.78 10.57 2.39
N SER A 204 -4.09 11.84 2.20
CA SER A 204 -5.35 12.45 2.63
C SER A 204 -6.12 13.16 1.53
N GLY A 205 -7.45 13.18 1.63
CA GLY A 205 -8.33 13.90 0.70
C GLY A 205 -9.74 14.05 1.25
N ASN A 206 -10.61 14.81 0.57
CA ASN A 206 -12.01 15.02 0.97
C ASN A 206 -13.01 14.07 0.29
N HIS A 207 -12.57 13.34 -0.75
CA HIS A 207 -13.39 12.35 -1.45
C HIS A 207 -12.66 11.00 -1.49
N PRO A 208 -13.22 9.91 -0.92
CA PRO A 208 -12.47 8.68 -0.71
C PRO A 208 -12.13 7.95 -2.02
N PHE A 209 -12.97 8.07 -3.05
CA PHE A 209 -12.72 7.45 -4.35
C PHE A 209 -11.61 8.16 -5.12
N ASP A 210 -11.60 9.49 -5.10
CA ASP A 210 -10.55 10.30 -5.74
C ASP A 210 -9.24 10.09 -5.00
N LEU A 211 -9.29 10.06 -3.66
CA LEU A 211 -8.15 9.76 -2.80
C LEU A 211 -7.51 8.42 -3.17
N MET A 212 -8.31 7.36 -3.34
CA MET A 212 -7.79 6.06 -3.76
C MET A 212 -7.17 6.12 -5.16
N GLN A 213 -7.85 6.74 -6.12
CA GLN A 213 -7.34 6.85 -7.49
C GLN A 213 -5.99 7.58 -7.54
N GLU A 214 -5.89 8.74 -6.89
CA GLU A 214 -4.66 9.53 -6.84
C GLU A 214 -3.54 8.83 -6.06
N SER A 215 -3.87 8.17 -4.95
CA SER A 215 -2.91 7.37 -4.19
C SER A 215 -2.27 6.29 -5.05
N MET A 216 -3.08 5.59 -5.86
CA MET A 216 -2.57 4.59 -6.79
C MET A 216 -1.72 5.23 -7.90
N LYS A 217 -2.04 6.44 -8.40
CA LYS A 217 -1.21 7.13 -9.43
C LYS A 217 0.15 7.53 -8.85
N ILE A 218 0.17 8.02 -7.61
CA ILE A 218 1.39 8.36 -6.89
C ILE A 218 2.26 7.12 -6.70
N LEU A 219 1.67 6.01 -6.24
CA LEU A 219 2.39 4.75 -6.03
C LEU A 219 2.88 4.11 -7.33
N GLU A 220 2.12 4.19 -8.42
CA GLU A 220 2.56 3.74 -9.75
C GLU A 220 3.83 4.50 -10.16
N LYS A 221 3.79 5.83 -10.09
CA LYS A 221 4.93 6.68 -10.43
C LYS A 221 6.13 6.46 -9.51
N TYR A 222 5.88 6.22 -8.22
CA TYR A 222 6.95 6.03 -7.23
C TYR A 222 7.62 4.67 -7.35
N THR A 223 6.84 3.59 -7.44
CA THR A 223 7.36 2.22 -7.43
C THR A 223 7.81 1.77 -8.81
N GLY A 224 7.10 2.16 -9.87
CA GLY A 224 7.35 1.68 -11.23
C GLY A 224 7.10 0.18 -11.44
N THR A 225 6.40 -0.49 -10.51
CA THR A 225 6.24 -1.96 -10.50
C THR A 225 4.87 -2.45 -10.99
N PHE A 226 3.91 -1.54 -11.16
CA PHE A 226 2.56 -1.87 -11.63
C PHE A 226 2.03 -0.76 -12.54
N ALA A 227 0.92 -1.06 -13.22
CA ALA A 227 0.19 -0.12 -14.05
C ALA A 227 -1.29 -0.08 -13.62
N HIS A 228 -1.97 1.03 -13.86
CA HIS A 228 -3.41 1.17 -13.62
C HIS A 228 -4.23 0.34 -14.60
N ARG A 229 -5.48 0.03 -14.25
CA ARG A 229 -6.34 -0.82 -15.10
C ARG A 229 -6.50 -0.22 -16.49
N GLU A 230 -6.62 1.10 -16.57
CA GLU A 230 -6.83 1.86 -17.80
C GLU A 230 -5.61 1.84 -18.73
N SER A 231 -4.40 1.64 -18.20
CA SER A 231 -3.17 1.50 -19.00
C SER A 231 -2.82 0.05 -19.32
N LYS A 232 -3.52 -0.93 -18.73
CA LYS A 232 -3.35 -2.35 -19.08
C LYS A 232 -4.11 -2.65 -20.37
N GLN A 233 -3.47 -3.42 -21.25
CA GLN A 233 -4.13 -3.91 -22.45
C GLN A 233 -5.31 -4.81 -22.07
N ALA A 234 -6.51 -4.45 -22.52
CA ALA A 234 -7.67 -5.32 -22.38
C ALA A 234 -7.46 -6.57 -23.24
N THR A 235 -7.59 -7.74 -22.65
CA THR A 235 -7.67 -9.00 -23.39
C THR A 235 -8.94 -9.02 -24.24
N GLU A 236 -8.95 -9.71 -25.38
CA GLU A 236 -10.13 -9.77 -26.26
C GLU A 236 -11.39 -10.27 -25.53
N LEU A 237 -11.24 -11.17 -24.56
CA LEU A 237 -12.34 -11.69 -23.73
C LEU A 237 -13.05 -10.62 -22.88
N THR A 238 -12.33 -9.59 -22.44
CA THR A 238 -12.90 -8.49 -21.64
C THR A 238 -13.73 -7.50 -22.47
N ASN A 239 -13.72 -7.60 -23.81
CA ASN A 239 -14.56 -6.77 -24.69
C ASN A 239 -15.98 -7.34 -24.88
N TYR A 240 -16.25 -8.54 -24.37
CA TYR A 240 -17.53 -9.25 -24.50
C TYR A 240 -18.38 -9.27 -23.21
N ILE A 241 -17.94 -8.55 -22.16
CA ILE A 241 -18.58 -8.46 -20.84
C ILE A 241 -18.91 -6.99 -20.56
#